data_AF-A0A7Y5BZD5-F1
#
_entry.id   AF-A0A7Y5BZD5-F1
#
_cell.length_a   1.000
_cell.length_b   1.000
_cell.length_c   1.000
_cell.angle_alpha   90.00
_cell.angle_beta   90.00
_cell.angle_gamma   90.00
#
_symmetry.space_group_name_H-M   'P 1'
#
loop_
_entity.id
_entity.type
_entity.pdbx_description
1 polymer ?
#
loop_
_entity_poly.entity_id
_entity_poly.type
_entity_poly.pdbx_seq_one_letter_code
_entity_poly.pdbx_strand_id
1 'polypeptide(L)'
;MAFQSDLLWQNDPKWAAEKLGHGPQTIKEWGCLMTSLCMVTNGYGYKETPSTFNKKMKDAGGFQGPMVIPSMVPSVFPGVVFQDYMDCEKVSAPISRIDQHLAAGNPAVIQVDWSSAPGAQSHWVVAYAREGDDYLILDPYMYTGDAPGKKLKMLDRYKYQGKDLSKAITGVVFLTGTKGAGGKPADPPKKDKVPVPADPLIVYAAADLAVRAEPNVSGYLYERLKEDDKVTILEDKATAKAKVGQYDKWLQAQAPSGQQGYVAAWFTALEKGKAGETTPPPTQTSGTPPAPATGTGLVVTPTQEGV
;
A
#
# COMPACT_ATOMS: atom_id res chain seq x y z
N MET A 1 17.56 -4.85 -20.78
CA MET A 1 16.85 -6.16 -20.86
C MET A 1 15.50 -6.02 -20.19
N ALA A 2 14.42 -6.45 -20.84
CA ALA A 2 13.05 -6.33 -20.33
C ALA A 2 12.87 -7.01 -18.96
N PHE A 3 11.93 -6.52 -18.16
CA PHE A 3 11.52 -7.16 -16.91
C PHE A 3 10.88 -8.53 -17.19
N GLN A 4 11.13 -9.50 -16.33
CA GLN A 4 10.52 -10.83 -16.40
C GLN A 4 10.17 -11.31 -14.99
N SER A 5 8.98 -11.90 -14.84
CA SER A 5 8.55 -12.61 -13.64
C SER A 5 7.60 -13.72 -14.07
N ASP A 6 7.54 -14.78 -13.26
CA ASP A 6 6.48 -15.77 -13.37
C ASP A 6 5.13 -15.12 -13.02
N LEU A 7 4.07 -15.57 -13.71
CA LEU A 7 2.69 -15.15 -13.46
C LEU A 7 2.18 -15.83 -12.18
N LEU A 8 1.59 -15.04 -11.29
CA LEU A 8 0.95 -15.52 -10.07
C LEU A 8 -0.49 -15.04 -10.04
N TRP A 9 -1.42 -15.91 -9.64
CA TRP A 9 -2.83 -15.59 -9.58
C TRP A 9 -3.33 -15.50 -8.15
N GLN A 10 -3.92 -14.38 -7.76
CA GLN A 10 -4.54 -14.15 -6.44
C GLN A 10 -5.68 -15.14 -6.16
N ASN A 11 -6.33 -15.64 -7.22
CA ASN A 11 -7.43 -16.60 -7.15
C ASN A 11 -6.98 -18.07 -7.31
N ASP A 12 -5.68 -18.37 -7.24
CA ASP A 12 -5.17 -19.75 -7.18
C ASP A 12 -5.64 -20.43 -5.87
N PRO A 13 -6.26 -21.64 -5.94
CA PRO A 13 -6.79 -22.35 -4.77
C PRO A 13 -5.80 -22.54 -3.61
N LYS A 14 -4.48 -22.54 -3.87
CA LYS A 14 -3.45 -22.72 -2.82
C LYS A 14 -3.48 -21.64 -1.74
N TRP A 15 -3.87 -20.42 -2.07
CA TRP A 15 -3.85 -19.27 -1.16
C TRP A 15 -5.08 -18.36 -1.28
N ALA A 16 -5.94 -18.58 -2.27
CA ALA A 16 -7.15 -17.80 -2.53
C ALA A 16 -8.01 -17.55 -1.29
N ALA A 17 -8.12 -18.53 -0.39
CA ALA A 17 -8.95 -18.46 0.81
C ALA A 17 -8.26 -17.80 2.03
N GLU A 18 -6.97 -17.49 1.96
CA GLU A 18 -6.25 -16.86 3.07
C GLU A 18 -6.72 -15.41 3.27
N LYS A 19 -6.76 -14.95 4.53
CA LYS A 19 -7.02 -13.54 4.86
C LYS A 19 -5.90 -12.65 4.35
N LEU A 20 -6.28 -11.58 3.65
CA LEU A 20 -5.37 -10.57 3.15
C LEU A 20 -5.04 -9.57 4.26
N GLY A 21 -3.76 -9.40 4.56
CA GLY A 21 -3.34 -8.50 5.63
C GLY A 21 -4.01 -8.84 6.97
N HIS A 22 -4.52 -7.80 7.63
CA HIS A 22 -5.30 -7.91 8.86
C HIS A 22 -6.81 -7.65 8.63
N GLY A 23 -7.25 -7.63 7.36
CA GLY A 23 -8.64 -7.35 6.99
C GLY A 23 -9.53 -8.60 6.94
N PRO A 24 -10.85 -8.43 6.86
CA PRO A 24 -11.79 -9.54 6.72
C PRO A 24 -11.76 -10.19 5.32
N GLN A 25 -11.24 -9.51 4.29
CA GLN A 25 -11.19 -10.00 2.92
C GLN A 25 -10.08 -11.03 2.70
N THR A 26 -10.28 -11.86 1.69
CA THR A 26 -9.32 -12.88 1.27
C THR A 26 -8.38 -12.38 0.17
N ILE A 27 -7.29 -13.11 -0.07
CA ILE A 27 -6.38 -12.84 -1.20
C ILE A 27 -7.14 -12.90 -2.53
N LYS A 28 -8.07 -13.85 -2.70
CA LYS A 28 -8.88 -13.93 -3.91
C LYS A 28 -9.69 -12.66 -4.16
N GLU A 29 -10.32 -12.13 -3.11
CA GLU A 29 -11.21 -10.98 -3.23
C GLU A 29 -10.42 -9.72 -3.56
N TRP A 30 -9.46 -9.34 -2.71
CA TRP A 30 -8.83 -8.00 -2.76
C TRP A 30 -7.30 -8.03 -2.92
N GLY A 31 -6.70 -9.19 -3.24
CA GLY A 31 -5.25 -9.38 -3.26
C GLY A 31 -4.53 -8.92 -4.54
N CYS A 32 -5.15 -8.16 -5.43
CA CYS A 32 -4.58 -7.79 -6.73
C CYS A 32 -3.27 -7.01 -6.61
N LEU A 33 -3.24 -5.95 -5.79
CA LEU A 33 -2.03 -5.17 -5.58
C LEU A 33 -0.92 -5.99 -4.92
N MET A 34 -1.26 -6.75 -3.86
CA MET A 34 -0.29 -7.59 -3.15
C MET A 34 0.31 -8.67 -4.06
N THR A 35 -0.51 -9.33 -4.87
CA THR A 35 -0.04 -10.36 -5.81
C THR A 35 0.82 -9.74 -6.92
N SER A 36 0.45 -8.54 -7.40
CA SER A 36 1.26 -7.79 -8.35
C SER A 36 2.63 -7.40 -7.77
N LEU A 37 2.68 -6.92 -6.54
CA LEU A 37 3.94 -6.63 -5.85
C LEU A 37 4.78 -7.89 -5.63
N CYS A 38 4.15 -9.04 -5.34
CA CYS A 38 4.83 -10.33 -5.24
C CYS A 38 5.51 -10.71 -6.56
N MET A 39 4.83 -10.56 -7.70
CA MET A 39 5.44 -10.76 -9.03
C MET A 39 6.60 -9.79 -9.28
N VAL A 40 6.45 -8.50 -8.95
CA VAL A 40 7.54 -7.52 -9.08
C VAL A 40 8.77 -7.94 -8.27
N THR A 41 8.57 -8.31 -7.00
CA THR A 41 9.62 -8.81 -6.11
C THR A 41 10.29 -10.05 -6.68
N ASN A 42 9.52 -11.03 -7.19
CA ASN A 42 10.08 -12.23 -7.79
C ASN A 42 10.91 -11.95 -9.05
N GLY A 43 10.50 -10.98 -9.87
CA GLY A 43 11.27 -10.57 -11.05
C GLY A 43 12.62 -9.94 -10.73
N TYR A 44 12.83 -9.45 -9.50
CA TYR A 44 14.14 -9.03 -8.99
C TYR A 44 14.96 -10.17 -8.37
N GLY A 45 14.43 -11.40 -8.32
CA GLY A 45 15.16 -12.61 -7.98
C GLY A 45 14.64 -13.34 -6.75
N TYR A 46 13.71 -12.75 -5.99
CA TYR A 46 13.06 -13.43 -4.87
C TYR A 46 12.18 -14.59 -5.35
N LYS A 47 11.80 -15.47 -4.42
CA LYS A 47 11.01 -16.68 -4.68
C LYS A 47 9.85 -16.79 -3.69
N GLU A 48 8.93 -15.82 -3.79
CA GLU A 48 7.74 -15.75 -2.96
C GLU A 48 6.51 -16.31 -3.67
N THR A 49 5.55 -16.78 -2.88
CA THR A 49 4.17 -16.99 -3.31
C THR A 49 3.30 -15.86 -2.74
N PRO A 50 2.06 -15.69 -3.21
CA PRO A 50 1.12 -14.74 -2.61
C PRO A 50 0.94 -14.99 -1.10
N SER A 51 0.93 -16.25 -0.66
CA SER A 51 0.87 -16.63 0.76
C SER A 51 2.10 -16.17 1.55
N THR A 52 3.32 -16.48 1.07
CA THR A 52 4.55 -16.12 1.80
C THR A 52 4.78 -14.61 1.81
N PHE A 53 4.46 -13.92 0.71
CA PHE A 53 4.51 -12.47 0.62
C PHE A 53 3.50 -11.83 1.59
N ASN A 54 2.24 -12.28 1.59
CA ASN A 54 1.20 -11.82 2.52
C ASN A 54 1.68 -11.96 3.97
N LYS A 55 2.21 -13.12 4.35
CA LYS A 55 2.74 -13.35 5.69
C LYS A 55 3.87 -12.38 6.05
N LYS A 56 4.91 -12.29 5.22
CA LYS A 56 6.08 -11.45 5.52
C LYS A 56 5.72 -9.97 5.61
N MET A 57 4.86 -9.50 4.71
CA MET A 57 4.37 -8.12 4.76
C MET A 57 3.50 -7.87 6.00
N LYS A 58 2.67 -8.82 6.45
CA LYS A 58 1.95 -8.69 7.75
C LYS A 58 2.91 -8.57 8.92
N ASP A 59 3.89 -9.46 8.99
CA ASP A 59 4.89 -9.48 10.07
C ASP A 59 5.69 -8.17 10.12
N ALA A 60 5.97 -7.58 8.95
CA ALA A 60 6.63 -6.28 8.83
C ALA A 60 5.68 -5.08 8.85
N GLY A 61 4.40 -5.29 9.20
CA GLY A 61 3.38 -4.25 9.28
C GLY A 61 3.15 -3.48 7.98
N GLY A 62 3.43 -4.09 6.84
CA GLY A 62 3.19 -3.59 5.49
C GLY A 62 1.72 -3.65 5.05
N PHE A 63 0.77 -3.62 5.99
CA PHE A 63 -0.66 -3.57 5.74
C PHE A 63 -1.38 -2.59 6.66
N GLN A 64 -2.41 -1.93 6.13
CA GLN A 64 -3.47 -1.26 6.88
C GLN A 64 -4.79 -1.99 6.59
N GLY A 65 -5.27 -2.79 7.55
CA GLY A 65 -6.36 -3.73 7.29
C GLY A 65 -5.99 -4.70 6.15
N PRO A 66 -6.80 -4.82 5.08
CA PRO A 66 -6.46 -5.63 3.90
C PRO A 66 -5.56 -4.90 2.90
N MET A 67 -5.30 -3.60 3.07
CA MET A 67 -4.57 -2.80 2.08
C MET A 67 -3.06 -2.93 2.29
N VAL A 68 -2.37 -3.54 1.32
CA VAL A 68 -0.90 -3.61 1.32
C VAL A 68 -0.32 -2.21 1.12
N ILE A 69 0.77 -1.90 1.80
CA ILE A 69 1.49 -0.61 1.72
C ILE A 69 2.71 -0.80 0.81
N PRO A 70 2.68 -0.35 -0.46
CA PRO A 70 3.77 -0.63 -1.41
C PRO A 70 5.13 -0.09 -0.96
N SER A 71 5.14 1.05 -0.26
CA SER A 71 6.37 1.64 0.27
C SER A 71 7.07 0.80 1.34
N MET A 72 6.39 -0.21 1.91
CA MET A 72 6.97 -1.15 2.87
C MET A 72 7.59 -2.38 2.20
N VAL A 73 7.42 -2.57 0.89
CA VAL A 73 8.05 -3.69 0.18
C VAL A 73 9.58 -3.73 0.38
N PRO A 74 10.32 -2.60 0.31
CA PRO A 74 11.78 -2.60 0.54
C PRO A 74 12.20 -3.06 1.93
N SER A 75 11.37 -2.89 2.97
CA SER A 75 11.72 -3.35 4.31
C SER A 75 11.70 -4.87 4.44
N VAL A 76 10.94 -5.55 3.58
CA VAL A 76 10.86 -7.02 3.54
C VAL A 76 11.77 -7.59 2.46
N PHE A 77 11.87 -6.88 1.34
CA PHE A 77 12.57 -7.27 0.12
C PHE A 77 13.53 -6.13 -0.30
N PRO A 78 14.70 -5.98 0.35
CA PRO A 78 15.59 -4.83 0.15
C PRO A 78 16.18 -4.68 -1.25
N GLY A 79 16.14 -5.74 -2.06
CA GLY A 79 16.49 -5.70 -3.46
C GLY A 79 15.47 -4.96 -4.32
N VAL A 80 14.31 -4.62 -3.75
CA VAL A 80 13.25 -3.84 -4.37
C VAL A 80 13.23 -2.46 -3.72
N VAL A 81 13.06 -1.43 -4.54
CA VAL A 81 12.99 -0.03 -4.10
C VAL A 81 11.66 0.54 -4.58
N PHE A 82 10.85 1.01 -3.64
CA PHE A 82 9.68 1.82 -3.94
C PHE A 82 10.17 3.23 -4.34
N GLN A 83 9.75 3.69 -5.52
CA GLN A 83 10.12 5.02 -6.01
C GLN A 83 9.01 6.03 -5.74
N ASP A 84 7.78 5.69 -6.11
CA ASP A 84 6.67 6.65 -6.08
C ASP A 84 5.31 5.96 -6.23
N TYR A 85 4.26 6.67 -5.81
CA TYR A 85 2.87 6.36 -6.12
C TYR A 85 2.18 7.60 -6.69
N MET A 86 1.56 7.46 -7.86
CA MET A 86 0.80 8.52 -8.50
C MET A 86 -0.67 8.14 -8.58
N ASP A 87 -1.51 8.89 -7.88
CA ASP A 87 -2.97 8.86 -8.04
C ASP A 87 -3.36 9.56 -9.36
N CYS A 88 -3.99 8.82 -10.25
CA CYS A 88 -4.41 9.26 -11.58
C CYS A 88 -5.94 9.17 -11.73
N GLU A 89 -6.72 9.11 -10.66
CA GLU A 89 -8.19 9.01 -10.76
C GLU A 89 -8.80 10.29 -11.38
N LYS A 90 -8.17 11.44 -11.15
CA LYS A 90 -8.66 12.77 -11.57
C LYS A 90 -7.75 13.46 -12.59
N VAL A 91 -6.61 12.86 -12.90
CA VAL A 91 -5.59 13.40 -13.81
C VAL A 91 -5.13 12.31 -14.76
N SER A 92 -4.72 12.67 -15.97
CA SER A 92 -4.20 11.67 -16.91
C SER A 92 -2.97 10.97 -16.36
N ALA A 93 -2.90 9.65 -16.53
CA ALA A 93 -1.73 8.88 -16.15
C ALA A 93 -0.48 9.34 -16.91
N PRO A 94 0.70 9.32 -16.26
CA PRO A 94 1.94 9.85 -16.80
C PRO A 94 2.59 8.87 -17.80
N ILE A 95 1.96 8.68 -18.97
CA ILE A 95 2.38 7.68 -19.98
C ILE A 95 3.86 7.76 -20.31
N SER A 96 4.41 8.96 -20.53
CA SER A 96 5.84 9.12 -20.82
C SER A 96 6.74 8.63 -19.67
N ARG A 97 6.34 8.78 -18.42
CA ARG A 97 7.11 8.30 -17.26
C ARG A 97 7.03 6.78 -17.15
N ILE A 98 5.84 6.21 -17.38
CA ILE A 98 5.66 4.75 -17.44
C ILE A 98 6.55 4.16 -18.53
N ASP A 99 6.49 4.71 -19.74
CA ASP A 99 7.27 4.25 -20.89
C ASP A 99 8.78 4.30 -20.62
N GLN A 100 9.29 5.40 -20.04
CA GLN A 100 10.68 5.51 -19.63
C GLN A 100 11.07 4.46 -18.58
N HIS A 101 10.19 4.20 -17.62
CA HIS A 101 10.41 3.21 -16.57
C HIS A 101 10.49 1.78 -17.15
N LEU A 102 9.57 1.44 -18.05
CA LEU A 102 9.56 0.17 -18.78
C LEU A 102 10.77 0.02 -19.69
N ALA A 103 11.16 1.08 -20.40
CA ALA A 103 12.34 1.08 -21.27
C ALA A 103 13.65 0.89 -20.49
N ALA A 104 13.72 1.38 -19.25
CA ALA A 104 14.81 1.12 -18.32
C ALA A 104 14.85 -0.34 -17.80
N GLY A 105 13.86 -1.16 -18.16
CA GLY A 105 13.76 -2.57 -17.76
C GLY A 105 13.11 -2.79 -16.39
N ASN A 106 12.41 -1.78 -15.86
CA ASN A 106 11.67 -1.86 -14.60
C ASN A 106 10.16 -1.98 -14.90
N PRO A 107 9.38 -2.76 -14.14
CA PRO A 107 7.93 -2.83 -14.31
C PRO A 107 7.23 -1.62 -13.67
N ALA A 108 5.96 -1.41 -13.98
CA ALA A 108 5.09 -0.51 -13.23
C ALA A 108 3.84 -1.28 -12.79
N VAL A 109 3.41 -1.12 -11.53
CA VAL A 109 2.14 -1.69 -11.08
C VAL A 109 1.08 -0.63 -11.28
N ILE A 110 0.12 -0.89 -12.16
CA ILE A 110 -0.88 0.08 -12.59
C ILE A 110 -2.26 -0.31 -12.10
N GLN A 111 -3.03 0.67 -11.68
CA GLN A 111 -4.44 0.54 -11.33
C GLN A 111 -5.28 0.78 -12.59
N VAL A 112 -6.26 -0.09 -12.80
CA VAL A 112 -7.19 -0.04 -13.93
C VAL A 112 -8.61 -0.27 -13.43
N ASP A 113 -9.58 0.11 -14.26
CA ASP A 113 -10.98 -0.21 -14.00
C ASP A 113 -11.27 -1.68 -14.34
N TRP A 114 -11.65 -2.48 -13.34
CA TRP A 114 -11.90 -3.91 -13.47
C TRP A 114 -13.16 -4.18 -14.29
N SER A 115 -14.21 -3.38 -14.13
CA SER A 115 -15.50 -3.63 -14.76
C SER A 115 -16.34 -2.37 -14.86
N SER A 116 -17.25 -2.32 -15.83
CA SER A 116 -18.22 -1.22 -15.96
C SER A 116 -19.31 -1.19 -14.88
N ALA A 117 -19.21 -2.02 -13.84
CA ALA A 117 -20.19 -2.03 -12.75
C ALA A 117 -20.10 -0.74 -11.92
N PRO A 118 -21.21 -0.21 -11.38
CA PRO A 118 -21.17 0.93 -10.50
C PRO A 118 -20.30 0.69 -9.25
N GLY A 119 -19.68 1.76 -8.75
CA GLY A 119 -18.82 1.72 -7.56
C GLY A 119 -17.33 1.58 -7.88
N ALA A 120 -16.49 1.58 -6.85
CA ALA A 120 -15.05 1.41 -7.01
C ALA A 120 -14.72 -0.03 -7.41
N GLN A 121 -14.37 -0.24 -8.67
CA GLN A 121 -13.99 -1.53 -9.25
C GLN A 121 -12.48 -1.56 -9.55
N SER A 122 -11.64 -1.12 -8.61
CA SER A 122 -10.20 -1.02 -8.87
C SER A 122 -9.54 -2.39 -9.00
N HIS A 123 -8.77 -2.59 -10.05
CA HIS A 123 -7.85 -3.71 -10.22
C HIS A 123 -6.42 -3.25 -10.36
N TRP A 124 -5.46 -4.07 -9.95
CA TRP A 124 -4.04 -3.77 -10.07
C TRP A 124 -3.34 -4.85 -10.86
N VAL A 125 -2.56 -4.45 -11.87
CA VAL A 125 -1.80 -5.35 -12.75
C VAL A 125 -0.36 -4.86 -12.90
N VAL A 126 0.56 -5.73 -13.31
CA VAL A 126 1.96 -5.36 -13.57
C VAL A 126 2.16 -5.10 -15.06
N ALA A 127 2.35 -3.85 -15.47
CA ALA A 127 2.86 -3.54 -16.81
C ALA A 127 4.37 -3.80 -16.87
N TYR A 128 4.83 -4.56 -17.86
CA TYR A 128 6.25 -4.93 -17.99
C TYR A 128 6.89 -4.58 -19.33
N ALA A 129 6.10 -4.21 -20.34
CA ALA A 129 6.61 -3.75 -21.62
C ALA A 129 5.56 -2.92 -22.39
N ARG A 130 6.04 -2.01 -23.23
CA ARG A 130 5.25 -1.34 -24.27
C ARG A 130 5.14 -2.27 -25.48
N GLU A 131 3.95 -2.42 -26.06
CA GLU A 131 3.76 -3.13 -27.33
C GLU A 131 2.78 -2.35 -28.22
N GLY A 132 3.32 -1.56 -29.15
CA GLY A 132 2.54 -0.60 -29.93
C GLY A 132 1.92 0.46 -29.01
N ASP A 133 0.61 0.66 -29.14
CA ASP A 133 -0.15 1.63 -28.36
C ASP A 133 -0.66 1.08 -27.02
N ASP A 134 -0.30 -0.16 -26.64
CA ASP A 134 -0.73 -0.79 -25.38
C ASP A 134 0.45 -1.20 -24.47
N TYR A 135 0.13 -1.75 -23.29
CA TYR A 135 1.05 -2.39 -22.38
C TYR A 135 0.83 -3.89 -22.31
N LEU A 136 1.94 -4.64 -22.31
CA LEU A 136 1.92 -6.03 -21.90
C LEU A 136 1.87 -6.12 -20.38
N ILE A 137 0.96 -6.94 -19.87
CA ILE A 137 0.68 -7.05 -18.43
C ILE A 137 0.83 -8.47 -17.88
N LEU A 138 1.22 -8.56 -16.61
CA LEU A 138 0.96 -9.72 -15.75
C LEU A 138 -0.24 -9.38 -14.88
N ASP A 139 -1.31 -10.15 -15.06
CA ASP A 139 -2.59 -9.94 -14.39
C ASP A 139 -2.73 -10.91 -13.21
N PRO A 140 -2.88 -10.43 -11.97
CA PRO A 140 -3.01 -11.32 -10.82
C PRO A 140 -4.35 -12.03 -10.76
N TYR A 141 -5.31 -11.78 -11.65
CA TYR A 141 -6.57 -12.53 -11.67
C TYR A 141 -6.63 -13.49 -12.86
N MET A 142 -6.79 -14.79 -12.58
CA MET A 142 -6.96 -15.80 -13.62
C MET A 142 -8.38 -15.78 -14.18
N TYR A 143 -8.51 -15.59 -15.50
CA TYR A 143 -9.75 -15.80 -16.23
C TYR A 143 -9.70 -17.08 -17.06
N THR A 144 -10.87 -17.55 -17.51
CA THR A 144 -10.97 -18.67 -18.45
C THR A 144 -10.12 -18.41 -19.69
N GLY A 145 -9.23 -19.35 -20.02
CA GLY A 145 -8.33 -19.25 -21.18
C GLY A 145 -7.02 -18.51 -20.90
N ASP A 146 -6.76 -18.10 -19.66
CA ASP A 146 -5.43 -17.66 -19.25
C ASP A 146 -4.51 -18.84 -18.96
N ALA A 147 -3.24 -18.67 -19.30
CA ALA A 147 -2.20 -19.65 -19.12
C ALA A 147 -0.83 -18.95 -18.97
N PRO A 148 0.15 -19.54 -18.27
CA PRO A 148 1.50 -19.00 -18.22
C PRO A 148 2.08 -18.81 -19.62
N GLY A 149 2.82 -17.72 -19.83
CA GLY A 149 3.46 -17.39 -21.11
C GLY A 149 2.54 -16.75 -22.16
N LYS A 150 1.22 -16.74 -21.97
CA LYS A 150 0.31 -15.97 -22.82
C LYS A 150 0.54 -14.47 -22.61
N LYS A 151 0.86 -13.75 -23.68
CA LYS A 151 0.94 -12.28 -23.65
C LYS A 151 -0.46 -11.70 -23.48
N LEU A 152 -0.64 -10.85 -22.48
CA LEU A 152 -1.87 -10.12 -22.22
C LEU A 152 -1.62 -8.63 -22.45
N LYS A 153 -2.56 -7.99 -23.11
CA LYS A 153 -2.58 -6.56 -23.40
C LYS A 153 -3.56 -5.85 -22.49
N MET A 154 -3.17 -4.71 -21.93
CA MET A 154 -3.97 -4.00 -20.94
C MET A 154 -5.30 -3.53 -21.52
N LEU A 155 -5.30 -2.81 -22.65
CA LEU A 155 -6.53 -2.27 -23.25
C LEU A 155 -7.39 -3.34 -23.95
N ASP A 156 -6.82 -4.50 -24.28
CA ASP A 156 -7.65 -5.64 -24.73
C ASP A 156 -8.53 -6.18 -23.59
N ARG A 157 -8.02 -6.12 -22.35
CA ARG A 157 -8.69 -6.65 -21.16
C ARG A 157 -9.49 -5.59 -20.39
N TYR A 158 -8.90 -4.43 -20.15
CA TYR A 158 -9.41 -3.35 -19.29
C TYR A 158 -9.68 -2.10 -20.11
N LYS A 159 -10.86 -2.07 -20.76
CA LYS A 159 -11.29 -1.03 -21.71
C LYS A 159 -12.49 -0.22 -21.26
N TYR A 160 -12.90 -0.37 -20.00
CA TYR A 160 -14.16 0.21 -19.50
C TYR A 160 -14.12 1.73 -19.41
N GLN A 161 -12.92 2.33 -19.31
CA GLN A 161 -12.68 3.78 -19.40
C GLN A 161 -12.28 4.24 -20.83
N GLY A 162 -12.51 3.40 -21.83
CA GLY A 162 -12.12 3.65 -23.23
C GLY A 162 -10.79 2.99 -23.62
N LYS A 163 -10.25 3.41 -24.78
CA LYS A 163 -9.01 2.85 -25.38
C LYS A 163 -7.80 3.78 -25.26
N ASP A 164 -7.89 4.82 -24.44
CA ASP A 164 -6.78 5.73 -24.15
C ASP A 164 -6.08 5.27 -22.88
N LEU A 165 -4.80 4.87 -22.99
CA LEU A 165 -4.00 4.44 -21.83
C LEU A 165 -3.96 5.49 -20.72
N SER A 166 -3.88 6.77 -21.07
CA SER A 166 -3.78 7.85 -20.10
C SER A 166 -5.05 8.02 -19.27
N LYS A 167 -6.17 7.49 -19.75
CA LYS A 167 -7.48 7.49 -19.07
C LYS A 167 -7.82 6.15 -18.44
N ALA A 168 -7.35 5.04 -19.02
CA ALA A 168 -7.58 3.70 -18.52
C ALA A 168 -6.77 3.38 -17.26
N ILE A 169 -5.65 4.07 -17.04
CA ILE A 169 -4.81 3.93 -15.86
C ILE A 169 -5.20 5.00 -14.84
N THR A 170 -5.65 4.58 -13.66
CA THR A 170 -6.11 5.47 -12.58
C THR A 170 -5.15 5.54 -11.39
N GLY A 171 -4.04 4.82 -11.44
CA GLY A 171 -3.02 4.82 -10.41
C GLY A 171 -1.76 4.11 -10.86
N VAL A 172 -0.60 4.53 -10.37
CA VAL A 172 0.69 3.92 -10.75
C VAL A 172 1.62 3.83 -9.54
N VAL A 173 2.11 2.63 -9.26
CA VAL A 173 3.22 2.39 -8.32
C VAL A 173 4.48 2.10 -9.12
N PHE A 174 5.51 2.92 -8.89
CA PHE A 174 6.83 2.74 -9.51
C PHE A 174 7.76 2.00 -8.54
N LEU A 175 8.31 0.87 -9.00
CA LEU A 175 9.31 0.11 -8.27
C LEU A 175 10.52 -0.26 -9.14
N THR A 176 11.72 -0.01 -8.63
CA THR A 176 12.97 -0.49 -9.22
C THR A 176 13.54 -1.63 -8.39
N GLY A 177 14.60 -2.27 -8.86
CA GLY A 177 15.27 -3.28 -8.05
C GLY A 177 16.57 -3.80 -8.65
N THR A 178 17.31 -4.53 -7.82
CA THR A 178 18.56 -5.17 -8.19
C THR A 178 18.26 -6.60 -8.66
N LYS A 179 18.58 -6.92 -9.91
CA LYS A 179 18.39 -8.29 -10.44
C LYS A 179 19.27 -9.28 -9.67
N GLY A 180 18.70 -10.41 -9.29
CA GLY A 180 19.41 -11.43 -8.53
C GLY A 180 19.49 -11.15 -7.03
N ALA A 181 18.73 -10.17 -6.51
CA ALA A 181 18.66 -9.89 -5.08
C ALA A 181 17.94 -10.98 -4.26
N GLY A 182 17.53 -12.08 -4.89
CA GLY A 182 16.98 -13.26 -4.23
C GLY A 182 18.01 -13.92 -3.30
N GLY A 183 18.07 -13.46 -2.05
CA GLY A 183 18.93 -14.02 -1.03
C GLY A 183 18.99 -13.12 0.20
N LYS A 184 18.50 -13.65 1.34
CA LYS A 184 18.34 -13.06 2.69
C LYS A 184 17.62 -11.69 2.72
N PRO A 185 16.57 -11.51 3.56
CA PRO A 185 16.07 -10.17 3.89
C PRO A 185 17.23 -9.28 4.31
N ALA A 186 17.16 -7.98 4.02
CA ALA A 186 18.18 -7.07 4.55
C ALA A 186 18.15 -7.22 6.05
N ASP A 187 19.34 -7.31 6.64
CA ASP A 187 19.42 -7.17 8.08
C ASP A 187 18.73 -5.84 8.43
N PRO A 188 17.90 -5.81 9.50
CA PRO A 188 17.26 -4.58 9.95
C PRO A 188 18.28 -3.44 9.95
N PRO A 189 17.93 -2.23 9.48
CA PRO A 189 18.87 -1.11 9.48
C PRO A 189 19.46 -0.99 10.89
N LYS A 190 20.77 -1.17 11.04
CA LYS A 190 21.42 -1.03 12.34
C LYS A 190 21.63 0.46 12.56
N LYS A 191 20.75 1.08 13.35
CA LYS A 191 20.98 2.43 13.85
C LYS A 191 21.68 2.36 15.20
N ASP A 192 22.65 3.24 15.40
CA ASP A 192 23.31 3.37 16.69
C ASP A 192 22.29 3.73 17.76
N LYS A 193 22.40 3.07 18.92
CA LYS A 193 21.54 3.38 20.07
C LYS A 193 21.90 4.75 20.61
N VAL A 194 20.90 5.60 20.77
CA VAL A 194 21.03 6.87 21.48
C VAL A 194 20.90 6.60 22.98
N PRO A 195 21.67 7.29 23.85
CA PRO A 195 21.51 7.18 25.29
C PRO A 195 20.07 7.47 25.73
N VAL A 196 19.55 6.65 26.65
CA VAL A 196 18.27 6.94 27.29
C VAL A 196 18.46 8.14 28.24
N PRO A 197 17.66 9.22 28.12
CA PRO A 197 17.73 10.35 29.04
C PRO A 197 17.54 9.92 30.49
N ALA A 198 18.18 10.62 31.44
CA ALA A 198 18.08 10.29 32.88
C ALA A 198 16.66 10.50 33.45
N ASP A 199 15.93 11.49 32.92
CA ASP A 199 14.50 11.73 33.19
C ASP A 199 13.73 11.71 31.85
N PRO A 200 13.46 10.52 31.29
CA PRO A 200 12.82 10.41 29.98
C PRO A 200 11.31 10.69 30.09
N LEU A 201 10.73 11.28 29.05
CA LEU A 201 9.28 11.31 28.91
C LEU A 201 8.78 9.89 28.65
N ILE A 202 7.77 9.46 29.40
CA ILE A 202 7.05 8.21 29.13
C ILE A 202 5.73 8.56 28.46
N VAL A 203 5.45 7.87 27.35
CA VAL A 203 4.15 7.90 26.67
C VAL A 203 3.62 6.48 26.51
N TYR A 204 2.35 6.36 26.15
CA TYR A 204 1.66 5.09 25.94
C TYR A 204 1.17 5.01 24.50
N ALA A 205 1.23 3.82 23.92
CA ALA A 205 0.62 3.55 22.63
C ALA A 205 -0.90 3.64 22.76
N ALA A 206 -1.53 4.53 22.01
CA ALA A 206 -2.98 4.74 22.04
C ALA A 206 -3.74 3.76 21.12
N ALA A 207 -3.02 2.98 20.33
CA ALA A 207 -3.51 1.95 19.42
C ALA A 207 -2.32 1.04 19.03
N ASP A 208 -2.48 0.18 18.03
CA ASP A 208 -1.34 -0.52 17.40
C ASP A 208 -0.34 0.52 16.86
N LEU A 209 0.87 0.51 17.45
CA LEU A 209 1.88 1.54 17.21
C LEU A 209 3.15 0.92 16.61
N ALA A 210 3.54 1.44 15.45
CA ALA A 210 4.75 1.02 14.75
C ALA A 210 6.01 1.74 15.30
N VAL A 211 7.05 0.96 15.61
CA VAL A 211 8.41 1.45 15.88
C VAL A 211 9.23 1.30 14.61
N ARG A 212 9.61 2.42 14.00
CA ARG A 212 10.23 2.45 12.66
C ARG A 212 11.67 2.90 12.68
N ALA A 213 12.44 2.50 11.67
CA ALA A 213 13.81 2.96 11.48
C ALA A 213 13.90 4.46 11.19
N GLU A 214 12.88 5.03 10.54
CA GLU A 214 12.86 6.44 10.14
C GLU A 214 11.55 7.11 10.57
N PRO A 215 11.53 8.45 10.74
CA PRO A 215 10.33 9.20 11.10
C PRO A 215 9.39 9.37 9.90
N ASN A 216 9.01 8.27 9.26
CA ASN A 216 8.04 8.22 8.17
C ASN A 216 7.33 6.85 8.15
N VAL A 217 6.15 6.80 7.55
CA VAL A 217 5.31 5.58 7.54
C VAL A 217 5.87 4.44 6.68
N SER A 218 6.86 4.73 5.84
CA SER A 218 7.51 3.78 4.94
C SER A 218 8.80 3.19 5.54
N GLY A 219 9.28 3.73 6.66
CA GLY A 219 10.51 3.28 7.32
C GLY A 219 10.39 1.85 7.81
N TYR A 220 11.50 1.11 7.76
CA TYR A 220 11.59 -0.29 8.21
C TYR A 220 10.93 -0.46 9.58
N LEU A 221 9.99 -1.39 9.69
CA LEU A 221 9.32 -1.68 10.96
C LEU A 221 10.21 -2.57 11.81
N TYR A 222 10.71 -2.05 12.93
CA TYR A 222 11.42 -2.87 13.90
C TYR A 222 10.46 -3.69 14.76
N GLU A 223 9.36 -3.08 15.20
CA GLU A 223 8.44 -3.68 16.18
C GLU A 223 7.04 -3.06 16.09
N ARG A 224 6.00 -3.84 16.43
CA ARG A 224 4.65 -3.32 16.72
C ARG A 224 4.38 -3.40 18.21
N LEU A 225 3.91 -2.29 18.75
CA LEU A 225 3.45 -2.16 20.12
C LEU A 225 1.93 -2.25 20.15
N LYS A 226 1.41 -2.87 21.20
CA LYS A 226 -0.02 -2.95 21.48
C LYS A 226 -0.49 -1.70 22.18
N GLU A 227 -1.80 -1.49 22.19
CA GLU A 227 -2.42 -0.46 23.01
C GLU A 227 -1.95 -0.57 24.47
N ASP A 228 -1.74 0.60 25.10
CA ASP A 228 -1.19 0.78 26.44
C ASP A 228 0.27 0.35 26.66
N ASP A 229 0.98 -0.11 25.63
CA ASP A 229 2.42 -0.38 25.74
C ASP A 229 3.18 0.91 26.08
N LYS A 230 4.14 0.76 27.01
CA LYS A 230 4.96 1.87 27.51
C LYS A 230 6.07 2.20 26.52
N VAL A 231 6.15 3.46 26.09
CA VAL A 231 7.17 3.95 25.17
C VAL A 231 8.04 4.99 25.88
N THR A 232 9.36 4.81 25.84
CA THR A 232 10.33 5.74 26.43
C THR A 232 10.81 6.71 25.36
N ILE A 233 10.65 8.01 25.56
CA ILE A 233 11.10 9.00 24.58
C ILE A 233 12.58 9.34 24.81
N LEU A 234 13.31 9.40 23.70
CA LEU A 234 14.77 9.61 23.68
C LEU A 234 15.17 11.04 23.31
N GLU A 235 14.20 11.88 22.94
CA GLU A 235 14.40 13.31 22.68
C GLU A 235 14.24 14.15 23.97
N ASP A 236 14.52 15.45 23.85
CA ASP A 236 14.22 16.42 24.91
C ASP A 236 12.74 16.35 25.36
N LYS A 237 12.53 16.33 26.68
CA LYS A 237 11.22 16.10 27.31
C LYS A 237 10.19 17.19 26.96
N ALA A 238 10.60 18.46 26.93
CA ALA A 238 9.69 19.56 26.63
C ALA A 238 9.27 19.53 25.15
N THR A 239 10.25 19.31 24.27
CA THR A 239 10.04 19.21 22.81
C THR A 239 9.17 17.99 22.46
N ALA A 240 9.45 16.84 23.08
CA ALA A 240 8.66 15.63 22.88
C ALA A 240 7.21 15.80 23.35
N LYS A 241 7.00 16.37 24.54
CA LYS A 241 5.66 16.58 25.09
C LYS A 241 4.78 17.43 24.17
N ALA A 242 5.36 18.41 23.47
CA ALA A 242 4.64 19.22 22.49
C ALA A 242 4.23 18.45 21.22
N LYS A 243 4.90 17.34 20.90
CA LYS A 243 4.59 16.48 19.73
C LYS A 243 3.56 15.40 20.06
N VAL A 244 3.42 14.96 21.32
CA VAL A 244 2.48 13.89 21.70
C VAL A 244 1.06 14.21 21.21
N GLY A 245 0.42 13.26 20.55
CA GLY A 245 -0.91 13.41 19.94
C GLY A 245 -0.93 14.21 18.63
N GLN A 246 0.15 14.87 18.24
CA GLN A 246 0.18 15.73 17.05
C GLN A 246 0.30 14.91 15.76
N TYR A 247 -0.57 15.22 14.80
CA TYR A 247 -0.55 14.65 13.46
C TYR A 247 0.74 14.99 12.71
N ASP A 248 1.26 14.02 11.95
CA ASP A 248 2.49 14.13 11.16
C ASP A 248 3.75 14.53 11.95
N LYS A 249 3.73 14.32 13.27
CA LYS A 249 4.91 14.42 14.13
C LYS A 249 5.41 13.05 14.53
N TRP A 250 6.72 12.96 14.68
CA TRP A 250 7.42 11.73 15.03
C TRP A 250 8.24 11.96 16.30
N LEU A 251 8.29 10.90 17.11
CA LEU A 251 9.04 10.84 18.35
C LEU A 251 10.11 9.76 18.24
N GLN A 252 11.38 10.12 18.45
CA GLN A 252 12.45 9.16 18.65
C GLN A 252 12.27 8.49 20.01
N ALA A 253 12.17 7.16 19.99
CA ALA A 253 11.66 6.40 21.11
C ALA A 253 12.34 5.04 21.26
N GLN A 254 12.22 4.48 22.46
CA GLN A 254 12.59 3.11 22.81
C GLN A 254 11.35 2.34 23.26
N ALA A 255 11.13 1.20 22.60
CA ALA A 255 10.10 0.22 22.91
C ALA A 255 10.37 -0.52 24.23
N PRO A 256 9.37 -1.20 24.83
CA PRO A 256 9.56 -2.08 25.99
C PRO A 256 10.64 -3.15 25.79
N SER A 257 10.81 -3.63 24.55
CA SER A 257 11.84 -4.59 24.16
C SER A 257 13.28 -4.05 24.27
N GLY A 258 13.44 -2.73 24.39
CA GLY A 258 14.72 -2.03 24.29
C GLY A 258 15.13 -1.69 22.84
N GLN A 259 14.28 -1.97 21.86
CA GLN A 259 14.45 -1.53 20.47
C GLN A 259 14.24 -0.03 20.35
N GLN A 260 15.16 0.68 19.69
CA GLN A 260 15.04 2.11 19.43
C GLN A 260 14.62 2.38 17.99
N GLY A 261 13.85 3.45 17.79
CA GLY A 261 13.33 3.86 16.50
C GLY A 261 12.51 5.15 16.61
N TYR A 262 11.57 5.33 15.68
CA TYR A 262 10.65 6.44 15.62
C TYR A 262 9.22 5.92 15.69
N VAL A 263 8.39 6.58 16.49
CA VAL A 263 6.96 6.31 16.59
C VAL A 263 6.15 7.52 16.14
N ALA A 264 4.99 7.27 15.53
CA ALA A 264 4.06 8.30 15.13
C ALA A 264 3.42 8.95 16.37
N ALA A 265 3.63 10.25 16.56
CA ALA A 265 3.22 10.93 17.79
C ALA A 265 1.70 11.01 17.94
N TRP A 266 0.94 11.03 16.84
CA TRP A 266 -0.52 11.00 16.84
C TRP A 266 -1.13 9.66 17.30
N PHE A 267 -0.33 8.63 17.48
CA PHE A 267 -0.74 7.37 18.10
C PHE A 267 -0.15 7.19 19.52
N THR A 268 0.24 8.29 20.16
CA THR A 268 0.77 8.28 21.54
C THR A 268 -0.02 9.18 22.47
N ALA A 269 -0.10 8.80 23.74
CA ALA A 269 -0.75 9.55 24.80
C ALA A 269 0.13 9.64 26.06
N LEU A 270 -0.07 10.68 26.88
CA LEU A 270 0.64 10.84 28.17
C LEU A 270 0.10 9.91 29.27
N GLU A 271 -1.12 9.38 29.10
CA GLU A 271 -1.81 8.53 30.06
C GLU A 271 -2.35 7.29 29.36
N LYS A 272 -2.40 6.16 30.09
CA LYS A 272 -3.01 4.91 29.61
C LYS A 272 -4.51 5.07 29.37
N GLY A 273 -5.05 4.28 28.46
CA GLY A 273 -6.48 4.23 28.17
C GLY A 273 -7.03 5.50 27.51
N LYS A 274 -6.15 6.42 27.10
CA LYS A 274 -6.55 7.57 26.28
C LYS A 274 -6.24 7.27 24.83
N ALA A 275 -7.32 7.12 24.04
CA ALA A 275 -7.22 7.25 22.59
C ALA A 275 -6.53 8.58 22.29
N GLY A 276 -5.55 8.59 21.39
CA GLY A 276 -4.90 9.82 20.98
C GLY A 276 -5.99 10.77 20.50
N GLU A 277 -6.14 11.92 21.14
CA GLU A 277 -6.91 13.03 20.59
C GLU A 277 -6.16 13.50 19.36
N THR A 278 -6.35 12.81 18.25
CA THR A 278 -5.83 13.26 16.97
C THR A 278 -6.58 14.55 16.67
N THR A 279 -5.89 15.69 16.60
CA THR A 279 -6.32 16.70 15.64
C THR A 279 -6.29 15.98 14.29
N PRO A 280 -7.44 15.79 13.62
CA PRO A 280 -7.43 15.18 12.31
C PRO A 280 -6.52 16.01 11.39
N PRO A 281 -5.98 15.41 10.31
CA PRO A 281 -5.35 16.20 9.26
C PRO A 281 -6.27 17.38 8.90
N PRO A 282 -5.76 18.55 8.49
CA PRO A 282 -6.60 19.46 7.72
C PRO A 282 -7.23 18.58 6.65
N THR A 283 -8.57 18.57 6.61
CA THR A 283 -9.30 17.85 5.59
C THR A 283 -8.63 18.26 4.30
N GLN A 284 -7.98 17.34 3.58
CA GLN A 284 -7.89 17.53 2.14
C GLN A 284 -9.34 17.78 1.77
N THR A 285 -9.65 19.01 1.34
CA THR A 285 -11.02 19.40 1.02
C THR A 285 -11.53 18.44 -0.05
N SER A 286 -12.16 17.35 0.40
CA SER A 286 -13.31 16.78 -0.23
C SER A 286 -14.27 17.96 -0.33
N GLY A 287 -14.34 18.52 -1.55
CA GLY A 287 -15.24 19.61 -1.86
C GLY A 287 -16.59 19.30 -1.26
N THR A 288 -17.12 20.26 -0.51
CA THR A 288 -18.49 20.28 -0.04
C THR A 288 -19.38 19.81 -1.20
N PRO A 289 -20.24 18.79 -1.02
CA PRO A 289 -21.28 18.51 -2.00
C PRO A 289 -22.04 19.81 -2.26
N PRO A 290 -22.28 20.22 -3.52
CA PRO A 290 -23.15 21.34 -3.77
C PRO A 290 -24.49 21.04 -3.09
N ALA A 291 -24.99 22.00 -2.32
CA ALA A 291 -26.36 21.97 -1.82
C ALA A 291 -27.32 21.65 -2.98
N PRO A 292 -28.41 20.90 -2.76
CA PRO A 292 -29.34 20.57 -3.82
C PRO A 292 -29.87 21.88 -4.42
N ALA A 293 -29.60 22.09 -5.71
CA ALA A 293 -30.25 23.14 -6.46
C ALA A 293 -31.75 22.82 -6.46
N THR A 294 -32.52 23.65 -5.76
CA THR A 294 -33.95 23.78 -5.93
C THR A 294 -34.25 24.08 -7.39
N GLY A 295 -34.79 23.10 -8.09
CA GLY A 295 -35.23 23.19 -9.48
C GLY A 295 -36.34 22.18 -9.74
N THR A 296 -37.57 22.58 -9.41
CA THR A 296 -38.85 22.18 -10.02
C THR A 296 -39.04 20.71 -10.43
N GLY A 297 -39.73 19.99 -9.54
CA GLY A 297 -40.88 19.13 -9.83
C GLY A 297 -40.85 18.23 -11.07
N LEU A 298 -40.62 16.94 -10.84
CA LEU A 298 -41.38 15.90 -11.52
C LEU A 298 -41.90 14.92 -10.47
N VAL A 299 -43.22 14.97 -10.23
CA VAL A 299 -43.93 13.97 -9.40
C VAL A 299 -44.20 12.78 -10.30
N VAL A 300 -43.62 11.62 -9.98
CA VAL A 300 -44.07 10.34 -10.53
C VAL A 300 -44.60 9.52 -9.36
N THR A 301 -45.93 9.42 -9.28
CA THR A 301 -46.64 8.56 -8.35
C THR A 301 -46.55 7.11 -8.83
N PRO A 302 -46.23 6.13 -7.97
CA PRO A 302 -46.34 4.72 -8.32
C PRO A 302 -47.80 4.28 -8.17
N THR A 303 -48.45 3.91 -9.27
CA THR A 303 -49.66 3.08 -9.22
C THR A 303 -49.24 1.63 -9.01
N GLN A 304 -49.56 1.13 -7.83
CA GLN A 304 -49.63 -0.28 -7.50
C GLN A 304 -51.01 -0.80 -7.91
N GLU A 305 -51.04 -1.92 -8.63
CA GLU A 305 -52.10 -2.93 -8.81
C GLU A 305 -51.71 -3.71 -10.08
N GLY A 306 -51.66 -5.03 -10.17
CA GLY A 306 -52.10 -6.12 -9.32
C GLY A 306 -52.13 -7.37 -10.21
N VAL A 307 -51.98 -8.54 -9.57
CA VAL A 307 -52.09 -9.92 -10.09
C VAL A 307 -50.89 -10.48 -10.85
#